data_AF-A0A2K8MB36-F1
#
_entry.id   AF-A0A2K8MB36-F1
#
_cell.length_a   1.000
_cell.length_b   1.000
_cell.length_c   1.000
_cell.angle_alpha   90.00
_cell.angle_beta   90.00
_cell.angle_gamma   90.00
#
_symmetry.space_group_name_H-M   'P 1'
#
loop_
_entity.id
_entity.type
_entity.pdbx_description
1 polymer ?
#
loop_
_entity_poly.entity_id
_entity_poly.type
_entity_poly.pdbx_seq_one_letter_code
_entity_poly.pdbx_strand_id
1 'polypeptide(L)'
;MLSSAMLFAGCSGTTGGHPTPVSASTSSPSGEVPPYGGAPKVENPLPDSVLSGSACDALSPQQVHEDVGDGVTGKPEDGPLGPKCTWSDHQDGSMLTIFYTTKQREGLSIIYKQVKPQMKRFDVLPPIQGFPAVAYDPKPGPRTDGCQIAVGLSDTLEFEVGVDLGLSNSGKTDSCRIAAIIADHAVTTLKKKAGR
;
A
#
# COMPACT_ATOMS: atom_id res chain seq x y z
N MET A 1 68.07 35.89 -2.42
CA MET A 1 68.84 34.70 -2.87
C MET A 1 67.83 33.77 -3.55
N LEU A 2 68.02 33.55 -4.88
CA LEU A 2 67.38 32.58 -5.81
C LEU A 2 65.84 32.59 -5.88
N SER A 3 65.13 33.14 -6.89
CA SER A 3 65.18 32.95 -8.36
C SER A 3 65.21 31.50 -8.82
N SER A 4 64.06 31.01 -9.30
CA SER A 4 63.94 29.94 -10.30
C SER A 4 62.63 30.14 -11.06
N ALA A 5 62.76 30.53 -12.32
CA ALA A 5 61.69 30.59 -13.31
C ALA A 5 61.61 29.25 -14.05
N MET A 6 60.40 28.75 -14.28
CA MET A 6 60.11 27.74 -15.30
C MET A 6 58.94 28.22 -16.15
N LEU A 7 59.18 28.34 -17.46
CA LEU A 7 58.19 28.59 -18.50
C LEU A 7 57.71 27.23 -19.03
N PHE A 8 56.38 27.03 -19.09
CA PHE A 8 55.76 26.04 -19.99
C PHE A 8 54.50 26.65 -20.64
N ALA A 9 54.31 26.31 -21.91
CA ALA A 9 53.42 26.92 -22.89
C ALA A 9 52.02 26.24 -22.99
N GLY A 10 51.06 26.97 -23.58
CA GLY A 10 49.86 26.46 -24.29
C GLY A 10 48.76 25.84 -23.42
N CYS A 11 47.46 25.93 -23.69
CA CYS A 11 46.68 26.39 -24.83
C CYS A 11 45.37 27.03 -24.33
N SER A 12 44.87 28.02 -25.05
CA SER A 12 43.49 28.48 -24.94
C SER A 12 42.52 27.37 -25.37
N GLY A 13 41.48 27.15 -24.57
CA GLY A 13 40.37 26.26 -24.91
C GLY A 13 39.18 26.58 -24.02
N THR A 14 38.32 27.50 -24.47
CA THR A 14 36.99 27.69 -23.91
C THR A 14 36.10 26.52 -24.31
N THR A 15 36.09 25.46 -23.49
CA THR A 15 35.08 24.40 -23.62
C THR A 15 33.87 24.80 -22.79
N GLY A 16 32.83 25.28 -23.47
CA GLY A 16 31.50 25.43 -22.88
C GLY A 16 31.02 24.06 -22.40
N GLY A 17 30.90 23.90 -21.09
CA GLY A 17 30.25 22.74 -20.49
C GLY A 17 28.75 22.79 -20.78
N HIS A 18 28.30 22.04 -21.77
CA HIS A 18 26.89 21.68 -21.89
C HIS A 18 26.62 20.55 -20.90
N PRO A 19 25.74 20.69 -19.90
CA PRO A 19 25.36 19.57 -19.06
C PRO A 19 24.62 18.56 -19.94
N THR A 20 25.28 17.45 -20.28
CA THR A 20 24.59 16.27 -20.81
C THR A 20 23.56 15.84 -19.78
N PRO A 21 22.25 15.77 -20.10
CA PRO A 21 21.29 15.19 -19.20
C PRO A 21 21.68 13.74 -19.01
N VAL A 22 21.97 13.35 -17.78
CA VAL A 22 22.01 11.94 -17.40
C VAL A 22 20.65 11.39 -17.79
N SER A 23 20.61 10.51 -18.78
CA SER A 23 19.41 9.76 -19.08
C SER A 23 19.04 9.04 -17.79
N ALA A 24 18.00 9.55 -17.11
CA ALA A 24 17.31 8.79 -16.11
C ALA A 24 16.94 7.48 -16.79
N SER A 25 17.54 6.38 -16.35
CA SER A 25 17.05 5.06 -16.73
C SER A 25 15.67 4.98 -16.10
N THR A 26 14.65 5.40 -16.84
CA THR A 26 13.27 5.07 -16.55
C THR A 26 13.22 3.56 -16.68
N SER A 27 13.38 2.86 -15.57
CA SER A 27 13.07 1.44 -15.49
C SER A 27 11.58 1.31 -15.80
N SER A 28 11.26 1.07 -17.07
CA SER A 28 9.97 0.52 -17.44
C SER A 28 9.78 -0.75 -16.61
N PRO A 29 8.63 -0.95 -15.94
CA PRO A 29 8.40 -2.21 -15.27
C PRO A 29 8.48 -3.31 -16.32
N SER A 30 9.27 -4.34 -16.00
CA SER A 30 9.36 -5.57 -16.80
C SER A 30 7.94 -6.05 -17.10
N GLY A 31 7.63 -6.34 -18.36
CA GLY A 31 6.30 -6.70 -18.88
C GLY A 31 5.77 -8.05 -18.40
N GLU A 32 5.74 -8.27 -17.10
CA GLU A 32 5.19 -9.45 -16.45
C GLU A 32 3.68 -9.23 -16.29
N VAL A 33 2.87 -10.14 -16.85
CA VAL A 33 1.41 -10.05 -16.76
C VAL A 33 0.97 -10.62 -15.40
N PRO A 34 0.25 -9.87 -14.56
CA PRO A 34 -0.29 -10.40 -13.31
C PRO A 34 -1.22 -11.61 -13.52
N PRO A 35 -1.28 -12.57 -12.58
CA PRO A 35 -0.56 -12.59 -11.32
C PRO A 35 0.88 -13.11 -11.49
N TYR A 36 1.84 -12.50 -10.78
CA TYR A 36 3.24 -12.91 -10.78
C TYR A 36 3.85 -12.90 -9.37
N GLY A 37 5.13 -13.26 -9.24
CA GLY A 37 5.84 -13.21 -7.95
C GLY A 37 5.36 -14.24 -6.92
N GLY A 38 4.58 -15.23 -7.36
CA GLY A 38 3.93 -16.22 -6.50
C GLY A 38 2.61 -15.74 -5.89
N ALA A 39 2.07 -14.61 -6.34
CA ALA A 39 0.73 -14.19 -5.95
C ALA A 39 -0.33 -15.19 -6.45
N PRO A 40 -1.34 -15.52 -5.63
CA PRO A 40 -2.44 -16.38 -6.05
C PRO A 40 -3.32 -15.69 -7.09
N LYS A 41 -3.90 -16.50 -7.98
CA LYS A 41 -4.89 -16.04 -8.95
C LYS A 41 -6.21 -15.70 -8.25
N VAL A 42 -6.93 -14.70 -8.77
CA VAL A 42 -8.29 -14.38 -8.33
C VAL A 42 -9.31 -15.11 -9.20
N GLU A 43 -10.01 -16.09 -8.62
CA GLU A 43 -10.94 -16.96 -9.38
C GLU A 43 -12.22 -16.23 -9.84
N ASN A 44 -12.76 -15.33 -9.01
CA ASN A 44 -14.02 -14.64 -9.28
C ASN A 44 -13.83 -13.12 -9.25
N PRO A 45 -13.09 -12.53 -10.22
CA PRO A 45 -12.65 -11.14 -10.14
C PRO A 45 -13.84 -10.15 -10.10
N LEU A 46 -13.69 -9.06 -9.34
CA LEU A 46 -14.60 -7.91 -9.39
C LEU A 46 -14.19 -6.95 -10.53
N PRO A 47 -15.15 -6.19 -11.09
CA PRO A 47 -14.83 -5.15 -12.07
C PRO A 47 -14.10 -3.97 -11.42
N ASP A 48 -13.22 -3.30 -12.15
CA ASP A 48 -12.44 -2.14 -11.66
C ASP A 48 -13.30 -1.03 -11.04
N SER A 49 -14.55 -0.89 -11.50
CA SER A 49 -15.49 0.11 -11.01
C SER A 49 -15.78 0.00 -9.51
N VAL A 50 -15.52 -1.14 -8.86
CA VAL A 50 -15.70 -1.27 -7.41
C VAL A 50 -14.79 -0.33 -6.62
N LEU A 51 -13.58 -0.02 -7.12
CA LEU A 51 -12.65 0.91 -6.48
C LEU A 51 -12.74 2.36 -7.00
N SER A 52 -13.84 2.70 -7.69
CA SER A 52 -14.12 4.09 -8.08
C SER A 52 -14.61 4.95 -6.90
N GLY A 53 -14.40 6.26 -6.94
CA GLY A 53 -14.90 7.17 -5.91
C GLY A 53 -14.04 7.17 -4.64
N SER A 54 -14.68 7.47 -3.50
CA SER A 54 -13.97 7.61 -2.22
C SER A 54 -13.67 6.25 -1.60
N ALA A 55 -12.48 6.10 -1.03
CA ALA A 55 -12.17 4.93 -0.20
C ALA A 55 -12.92 4.92 1.14
N CYS A 56 -13.49 6.05 1.57
CA CYS A 56 -14.35 6.08 2.75
C CYS A 56 -15.64 5.28 2.55
N ASP A 57 -16.07 5.11 1.29
CA ASP A 57 -17.25 4.34 0.93
C ASP A 57 -17.02 2.82 1.04
N ALA A 58 -15.79 2.38 1.36
CA ALA A 58 -15.48 0.98 1.64
C ALA A 58 -16.21 0.46 2.88
N LEU A 59 -16.45 1.33 3.85
CA LEU A 59 -17.18 1.01 5.08
C LEU A 59 -18.49 1.77 5.11
N SER A 60 -19.58 1.06 5.37
CA SER A 60 -20.85 1.70 5.71
C SER A 60 -20.73 2.47 7.03
N PRO A 61 -21.59 3.47 7.28
CA PRO A 61 -21.60 4.17 8.57
C PRO A 61 -21.74 3.23 9.78
N GLN A 62 -22.49 2.14 9.63
CA GLN A 62 -22.62 1.11 10.65
C GLN A 62 -21.29 0.38 10.90
N GLN A 63 -20.58 -0.01 9.83
CA GLN A 63 -19.27 -0.65 9.96
C GLN A 63 -18.23 0.31 10.56
N VAL A 64 -18.26 1.61 10.21
CA VAL A 64 -17.39 2.60 10.85
C VAL A 64 -17.65 2.65 12.36
N HIS A 65 -18.92 2.68 12.77
CA HIS A 65 -19.28 2.63 14.18
C HIS A 65 -18.80 1.34 14.87
N GLU A 66 -19.00 0.18 14.24
CA GLU A 66 -18.64 -1.14 14.79
C GLU A 66 -17.12 -1.38 14.84
N ASP A 67 -16.38 -0.96 13.80
CA ASP A 67 -14.96 -1.26 13.63
C ASP A 67 -14.03 -0.20 14.22
N VAL A 68 -14.47 1.07 14.22
CA VAL A 68 -13.63 2.22 14.61
C VAL A 68 -14.14 2.90 15.87
N GLY A 69 -15.46 2.95 16.05
CA GLY A 69 -16.11 3.56 17.20
C GLY A 69 -16.88 4.84 16.87
N ASP A 70 -17.62 5.32 17.87
CA ASP A 70 -18.50 6.47 17.74
C ASP A 70 -17.75 7.77 17.46
N GLY A 71 -18.35 8.60 16.59
CA GLY A 71 -17.89 9.96 16.33
C GLY A 71 -16.61 10.06 15.48
N VAL A 72 -16.04 8.94 15.03
CA VAL A 72 -14.86 8.96 14.16
C VAL A 72 -15.28 9.13 12.71
N THR A 73 -14.87 10.25 12.10
CA THR A 73 -15.16 10.56 10.70
C THR A 73 -13.97 10.24 9.83
N GLY A 74 -14.21 9.50 8.74
CA GLY A 74 -13.20 9.19 7.73
C GLY A 74 -12.79 10.44 6.96
N LYS A 75 -11.48 10.64 6.81
CA LYS A 75 -10.90 11.72 6.03
C LYS A 75 -10.48 11.18 4.66
N PRO A 76 -11.16 11.53 3.57
CA PRO A 76 -10.76 11.12 2.23
C PRO A 76 -9.52 11.89 1.79
N GLU A 77 -8.59 11.20 1.15
CA GLU A 77 -7.35 11.76 0.61
C GLU A 77 -6.98 11.03 -0.70
N ASP A 78 -6.31 11.71 -1.61
CA ASP A 78 -5.73 11.09 -2.80
C ASP A 78 -4.23 10.85 -2.60
N GLY A 79 -3.83 9.57 -2.59
CA GLY A 79 -2.44 9.17 -2.44
C GLY A 79 -1.73 8.92 -3.78
N PRO A 80 -0.41 8.65 -3.73
CA PRO A 80 0.37 8.27 -4.91
C PRO A 80 -0.15 7.02 -5.62
N LEU A 81 -0.75 6.09 -4.89
CA LEU A 81 -1.26 4.80 -5.41
C LEU A 81 -2.77 4.84 -5.77
N GLY A 82 -3.50 5.83 -5.26
CA GLY A 82 -4.93 6.03 -5.50
C GLY A 82 -5.64 6.63 -4.28
N PRO A 83 -6.98 6.66 -4.31
CA PRO A 83 -7.79 7.17 -3.20
C PRO A 83 -7.55 6.39 -1.91
N LYS A 84 -7.53 7.08 -0.78
CA LYS A 84 -7.48 6.49 0.56
C LYS A 84 -8.42 7.23 1.51
N CYS A 85 -8.76 6.56 2.60
CA CYS A 85 -9.52 7.14 3.69
C CYS A 85 -8.89 6.74 5.01
N THR A 86 -8.74 7.74 5.89
CA THR A 86 -8.14 7.56 7.20
C THR A 86 -9.13 7.93 8.28
N TRP A 87 -9.32 7.03 9.23
CA TRP A 87 -10.01 7.28 10.48
C TRP A 87 -8.98 7.25 11.60
N SER A 88 -8.94 8.29 12.43
CA SER A 88 -7.93 8.40 13.48
C SER A 88 -8.55 8.95 14.75
N ASP A 89 -8.30 8.29 15.88
CA ASP A 89 -8.57 8.85 17.20
C ASP A 89 -7.29 9.51 17.74
N HIS A 90 -7.29 10.83 17.81
CA HIS A 90 -6.15 11.60 18.31
C HIS A 90 -5.92 11.45 19.81
N GLN A 91 -6.90 10.97 20.58
CA GLN A 91 -6.77 10.77 22.03
C GLN A 91 -6.09 9.42 22.33
N ASP A 92 -6.56 8.33 21.72
CA ASP A 92 -5.98 6.98 21.90
C ASP A 92 -4.77 6.73 21.00
N GLY A 93 -4.63 7.48 19.91
CA GLY A 93 -3.58 7.31 18.90
C GLY A 93 -3.83 6.17 17.92
N SER A 94 -5.05 5.60 17.90
CA SER A 94 -5.43 4.56 16.96
C SER A 94 -5.67 5.12 15.57
N MET A 95 -5.38 4.31 14.55
CA MET A 95 -5.56 4.68 13.15
C MET A 95 -6.06 3.49 12.34
N LEU A 96 -7.04 3.73 11.50
CA LEU A 96 -7.47 2.85 10.42
C LEU A 96 -7.26 3.60 9.10
N THR A 97 -6.67 2.93 8.12
CA THR A 97 -6.58 3.43 6.75
C THR A 97 -7.09 2.36 5.80
N ILE A 98 -7.95 2.75 4.87
CA ILE A 98 -8.28 1.93 3.69
C ILE A 98 -7.78 2.68 2.47
N PHE A 99 -7.04 2.01 1.58
CA PHE A 99 -6.59 2.62 0.34
C PHE A 99 -6.77 1.71 -0.86
N TYR A 100 -7.14 2.33 -1.98
CA TYR A 100 -7.37 1.67 -3.25
C TYR A 100 -6.18 1.91 -4.17
N THR A 101 -5.60 0.85 -4.72
CA THR A 101 -4.40 0.95 -5.55
C THR A 101 -4.72 1.03 -7.04
N THR A 102 -5.58 1.99 -7.38
CA THR A 102 -6.15 2.14 -8.72
C THR A 102 -5.14 2.56 -9.79
N LYS A 103 -3.94 3.01 -9.40
CA LYS A 103 -2.91 3.52 -10.33
C LYS A 103 -1.88 2.45 -10.76
N GLN A 104 -1.57 1.46 -9.94
CA GLN A 104 -0.52 0.47 -10.23
C GLN A 104 -1.01 -0.67 -11.14
N ARG A 105 -2.24 -1.16 -10.91
CA ARG A 105 -2.88 -2.22 -11.71
C ARG A 105 -2.15 -3.58 -11.71
N GLU A 106 -1.51 -3.94 -10.60
CA GLU A 106 -0.71 -5.18 -10.48
C GLU A 106 -1.28 -6.19 -9.48
N GLY A 107 -2.42 -5.87 -8.85
CA GLY A 107 -3.07 -6.72 -7.86
C GLY A 107 -2.12 -7.12 -6.74
N LEU A 108 -2.24 -8.35 -6.24
CA LEU A 108 -1.33 -8.87 -5.21
C LEU A 108 0.09 -9.16 -5.72
N SER A 109 0.34 -9.12 -7.03
CA SER A 109 1.65 -9.45 -7.60
C SER A 109 2.75 -8.52 -7.08
N ILE A 110 2.42 -7.23 -6.96
CA ILE A 110 3.36 -6.23 -6.44
C ILE A 110 3.66 -6.46 -4.96
N ILE A 111 2.66 -6.87 -4.18
CA ILE A 111 2.80 -7.18 -2.75
C ILE A 111 3.73 -8.38 -2.56
N TYR A 112 3.55 -9.43 -3.35
CA TYR A 112 4.40 -10.62 -3.30
C TYR A 112 5.83 -10.36 -3.78
N LYS A 113 6.00 -9.55 -4.83
CA LYS A 113 7.32 -9.28 -5.44
C LYS A 113 8.13 -8.24 -4.68
N GLN A 114 7.51 -7.15 -4.23
CA GLN A 114 8.20 -5.99 -3.67
C GLN A 114 8.03 -5.86 -2.16
N VAL A 115 6.83 -6.12 -1.62
CA VAL A 115 6.54 -5.90 -0.19
C VAL A 115 7.05 -7.07 0.64
N LYS A 116 6.65 -8.31 0.30
CA LYS A 116 7.00 -9.53 1.04
C LYS A 116 8.49 -9.66 1.42
N PRO A 117 9.48 -9.40 0.53
CA PRO A 117 10.89 -9.54 0.90
C PRO A 117 11.38 -8.54 1.96
N GLN A 118 10.64 -7.44 2.17
CA GLN A 118 10.98 -6.37 3.12
C GLN A 118 10.30 -6.56 4.48
N MET A 119 9.31 -7.42 4.58
CA MET A 119 8.50 -7.60 5.78
C MET A 119 9.08 -8.69 6.69
N LYS A 120 8.94 -8.50 8.00
CA LYS A 120 9.34 -9.52 8.98
C LYS A 120 8.21 -10.49 9.31
N ARG A 121 6.97 -10.09 9.04
CA ARG A 121 5.77 -10.91 9.08
C ARG A 121 5.08 -10.83 7.73
N PHE A 122 4.74 -11.99 7.15
CA PHE A 122 3.97 -12.09 5.92
C PHE A 122 3.15 -13.37 5.98
N ASP A 123 1.88 -13.24 6.31
CA ASP A 123 0.96 -14.35 6.50
C ASP A 123 0.01 -14.43 5.30
N VAL A 124 0.01 -15.58 4.62
CA VAL A 124 -1.04 -15.88 3.64
C VAL A 124 -2.29 -16.23 4.41
N LEU A 125 -3.36 -15.44 4.22
CA LEU A 125 -4.61 -15.62 4.95
C LEU A 125 -5.53 -16.61 4.23
N PRO A 126 -6.49 -17.22 4.96
CA PRO A 126 -7.67 -17.79 4.31
C PRO A 126 -8.34 -16.74 3.42
N PRO A 127 -8.91 -17.12 2.26
CA PRO A 127 -9.56 -16.17 1.37
C PRO A 127 -10.68 -15.40 2.07
N ILE A 128 -10.64 -14.06 1.97
CA ILE A 128 -11.67 -13.19 2.52
C ILE A 128 -12.83 -13.16 1.53
N GLN A 129 -13.91 -13.84 1.89
CA GLN A 129 -15.09 -14.06 1.04
C GLN A 129 -14.77 -14.59 -0.38
N GLY A 130 -13.73 -15.41 -0.49
CA GLY A 130 -13.28 -16.00 -1.76
C GLY A 130 -12.20 -15.20 -2.50
N PHE A 131 -11.76 -14.06 -1.97
CA PHE A 131 -10.63 -13.29 -2.51
C PHE A 131 -9.34 -13.63 -1.77
N PRO A 132 -8.21 -13.84 -2.49
CA PRO A 132 -6.93 -14.05 -1.83
C PRO A 132 -6.53 -12.81 -1.02
N ALA A 133 -5.94 -13.04 0.15
CA ALA A 133 -5.49 -11.98 1.04
C ALA A 133 -4.18 -12.33 1.73
N VAL A 134 -3.41 -11.31 2.07
CA VAL A 134 -2.17 -11.44 2.85
C VAL A 134 -2.13 -10.39 3.94
N ALA A 135 -1.62 -10.77 5.11
CA ALA A 135 -1.28 -9.86 6.20
C ALA A 135 0.23 -9.63 6.24
N TYR A 136 0.67 -8.42 6.53
CA TYR A 136 2.10 -8.15 6.65
C TYR A 136 2.42 -7.00 7.60
N ASP A 137 3.61 -7.07 8.19
CA ASP A 137 4.16 -6.06 9.11
C ASP A 137 5.70 -6.05 9.03
N PRO A 138 6.36 -4.88 9.03
CA PRO A 138 7.81 -4.76 9.23
C PRO A 138 8.31 -5.29 10.59
N LYS A 139 7.45 -5.44 11.60
CA LYS A 139 7.76 -6.02 12.91
C LYS A 139 7.47 -7.53 12.91
N PRO A 140 8.32 -8.34 13.58
CA PRO A 140 8.06 -9.77 13.72
C PRO A 140 7.07 -10.03 14.87
N GLY A 141 6.58 -11.27 14.93
CA GLY A 141 5.89 -11.79 16.10
C GLY A 141 4.42 -12.16 15.84
N PRO A 142 3.82 -12.95 16.74
CA PRO A 142 2.44 -13.41 16.58
C PRO A 142 1.39 -12.33 16.92
N ARG A 143 1.81 -11.19 17.48
CA ARG A 143 0.97 -10.03 17.77
C ARG A 143 1.76 -8.79 17.43
N THR A 144 1.11 -7.87 16.73
CA THR A 144 1.68 -6.56 16.40
C THR A 144 0.67 -5.46 16.68
N ASP A 145 1.19 -4.25 16.89
CA ASP A 145 0.35 -3.06 17.09
C ASP A 145 -0.04 -2.41 15.77
N GLY A 146 0.74 -2.63 14.70
CA GLY A 146 0.43 -2.21 13.34
C GLY A 146 0.18 -3.43 12.47
N CYS A 147 -0.65 -3.35 11.44
CA CYS A 147 -0.71 -4.38 10.39
C CYS A 147 -1.33 -3.83 9.12
N GLN A 148 -0.87 -4.35 7.99
CA GLN A 148 -1.49 -4.14 6.69
C GLN A 148 -2.07 -5.46 6.18
N ILE A 149 -3.29 -5.41 5.63
CA ILE A 149 -3.92 -6.49 4.86
C ILE A 149 -4.07 -6.01 3.43
N ALA A 150 -3.58 -6.79 2.46
CA ALA A 150 -3.89 -6.58 1.05
C ALA A 150 -4.85 -7.67 0.56
N VAL A 151 -5.92 -7.29 -0.15
CA VAL A 151 -6.93 -8.20 -0.69
C VAL A 151 -7.02 -8.07 -2.21
N GLY A 152 -6.74 -9.16 -2.92
CA GLY A 152 -6.81 -9.22 -4.38
C GLY A 152 -8.24 -9.35 -4.88
N LEU A 153 -8.78 -8.30 -5.50
CA LEU A 153 -10.12 -8.26 -6.09
C LEU A 153 -10.14 -8.75 -7.54
N SER A 154 -9.00 -8.66 -8.23
CA SER A 154 -8.69 -9.30 -9.51
C SER A 154 -7.18 -9.50 -9.59
N ASP A 155 -6.68 -10.14 -10.65
CA ASP A 155 -5.23 -10.30 -10.84
C ASP A 155 -4.50 -8.95 -10.95
N THR A 156 -5.22 -7.87 -11.30
CA THR A 156 -4.68 -6.52 -11.46
C THR A 156 -5.19 -5.52 -10.41
N LEU A 157 -6.15 -5.91 -9.56
CA LEU A 157 -6.81 -4.99 -8.64
C LEU A 157 -6.72 -5.51 -7.21
N GLU A 158 -6.27 -4.66 -6.29
CA GLU A 158 -6.35 -4.92 -4.87
C GLU A 158 -6.74 -3.64 -4.13
N PHE A 159 -7.17 -3.82 -2.88
CA PHE A 159 -7.19 -2.74 -1.90
C PHE A 159 -6.49 -3.21 -0.62
N GLU A 160 -6.10 -2.24 0.19
CA GLU A 160 -5.41 -2.51 1.44
C GLU A 160 -6.11 -1.88 2.64
N VAL A 161 -5.98 -2.54 3.79
CA VAL A 161 -6.45 -2.11 5.10
C VAL A 161 -5.27 -2.05 6.05
N GLY A 162 -4.96 -0.86 6.53
CA GLY A 162 -3.95 -0.60 7.54
C GLY A 162 -4.59 -0.30 8.90
N VAL A 163 -4.15 -0.98 9.95
CA VAL A 163 -4.57 -0.73 11.33
C VAL A 163 -3.35 -0.47 12.19
N ASP A 164 -3.36 0.63 12.93
CA ASP A 164 -2.48 0.88 14.07
C ASP A 164 -3.33 0.96 15.35
N LEU A 165 -3.04 0.09 16.30
CA LEU A 165 -3.69 0.05 17.60
C LEU A 165 -3.24 1.25 18.44
N GLY A 166 -4.20 1.93 19.05
CA GLY A 166 -3.90 2.96 20.02
C GLY A 166 -3.45 2.38 21.37
N LEU A 167 -3.09 3.28 22.29
CA LEU A 167 -2.50 2.95 23.58
C LEU A 167 -3.36 1.99 24.41
N SER A 168 -4.68 2.09 24.28
CA SER A 168 -5.62 1.24 25.02
C SER A 168 -5.55 -0.24 24.62
N ASN A 169 -5.12 -0.55 23.39
CA ASN A 169 -5.11 -1.92 22.84
C ASN A 169 -3.70 -2.45 22.49
N SER A 170 -2.68 -1.59 22.49
CA SER A 170 -1.28 -1.97 22.24
C SER A 170 -0.84 -3.13 23.15
N GLY A 171 -0.23 -4.14 22.54
CA GLY A 171 0.25 -5.37 23.20
C GLY A 171 -0.83 -6.33 23.71
N LYS A 172 -2.12 -5.95 23.68
CA LYS A 172 -3.23 -6.79 24.20
C LYS A 172 -3.82 -7.70 23.14
N THR A 173 -3.82 -7.28 21.88
CA THR A 173 -4.41 -7.99 20.75
C THR A 173 -3.48 -7.94 19.53
N ASP A 174 -3.81 -8.71 18.49
CA ASP A 174 -3.12 -8.68 17.21
C ASP A 174 -3.85 -7.77 16.23
N SER A 175 -3.20 -6.70 15.79
CA SER A 175 -3.75 -5.75 14.80
C SER A 175 -4.12 -6.45 13.49
N CYS A 176 -3.36 -7.46 13.04
CA CYS A 176 -3.68 -8.20 11.80
C CYS A 176 -5.02 -8.92 11.86
N ARG A 177 -5.40 -9.43 13.04
CA ARG A 177 -6.71 -10.07 13.22
C ARG A 177 -7.84 -9.04 13.09
N ILE A 178 -7.65 -7.83 13.62
CA ILE A 178 -8.62 -6.74 13.53
C ILE A 178 -8.71 -6.26 12.07
N ALA A 179 -7.57 -6.01 11.44
CA ALA A 179 -7.51 -5.57 10.04
C ALA A 179 -8.16 -6.58 9.08
N ALA A 180 -8.06 -7.89 9.35
CA ALA A 180 -8.74 -8.92 8.55
C ALA A 180 -10.27 -8.88 8.67
N ILE A 181 -10.81 -8.54 9.85
CA ILE A 181 -12.26 -8.35 10.04
C ILE A 181 -12.74 -7.12 9.26
N ILE A 182 -12.01 -6.02 9.35
CA ILE A 182 -12.33 -4.79 8.61
C ILE A 182 -12.22 -5.01 7.10
N ALA A 183 -11.23 -5.79 6.64
CA ALA A 183 -11.11 -6.19 5.24
C ALA A 183 -12.31 -7.02 4.77
N ASP A 184 -12.86 -7.92 5.60
CA ASP A 184 -14.09 -8.66 5.31
C ASP A 184 -15.31 -7.73 5.15
N HIS A 185 -15.44 -6.76 6.05
CA HIS A 185 -16.47 -5.72 5.97
C HIS A 185 -16.36 -4.89 4.68
N ALA A 186 -15.14 -4.47 4.32
CA ALA A 186 -14.88 -3.75 3.08
C ALA A 186 -15.21 -4.60 1.85
N VAL A 187 -14.83 -5.88 1.82
CA VAL A 187 -15.17 -6.81 0.72
C VAL A 187 -16.69 -6.94 0.57
N THR A 188 -17.44 -7.00 1.67
CA THR A 188 -18.91 -7.02 1.64
C THR A 188 -19.46 -5.81 0.88
N THR A 189 -18.99 -4.61 1.22
CA THR A 189 -19.43 -3.36 0.59
C THR A 189 -19.05 -3.31 -0.89
N LEU A 190 -17.83 -3.74 -1.24
CA LEU A 190 -17.34 -3.75 -2.62
C LEU A 190 -18.09 -4.76 -3.50
N LYS A 191 -18.44 -5.93 -2.97
CA LYS A 191 -19.29 -6.92 -3.67
C LYS A 191 -20.67 -6.34 -3.95
N LYS A 192 -21.29 -5.69 -2.96
CA LYS A 192 -22.58 -5.02 -3.14
C LYS A 192 -22.52 -3.96 -4.24
N LYS A 193 -21.45 -3.17 -4.27
CA LYS A 193 -21.20 -2.17 -5.34
C LYS A 193 -21.04 -2.81 -6.72
N ALA A 194 -20.51 -4.04 -6.79
CA ALA A 194 -20.45 -4.83 -8.01
C ALA A 194 -21.78 -5.50 -8.40
N GLY A 195 -22.84 -5.36 -7.60
CA GLY A 195 -24.11 -6.06 -7.80
C GLY A 195 -24.04 -7.55 -7.45
N ARG A 196 -23.16 -7.95 -6.52
CA ARG A 196 -22.99 -9.32 -6.02
C ARG A 196 -23.43 -9.46 -4.56
#